data_AF-A0A399RLR6-F1
#
_entry.id   AF-A0A399RLR6-F1
#
_cell.length_a   1.000
_cell.length_b   1.000
_cell.length_c   1.000
_cell.angle_alpha   90.00
_cell.angle_beta   90.00
_cell.angle_gamma   90.00
#
_symmetry.space_group_name_H-M   'P 1'
#
loop_
_entity.id
_entity.type
_entity.pdbx_description
1 polymer ?
#
loop_
_entity_poly.entity_id
_entity_poly.type
_entity_poly.pdbx_seq_one_letter_code
_entity_poly.pdbx_strand_id
1 'polypeptide(L)'
;MTDTPPDRLSLNPRSRFYDETLIRRGVGVRFKGQERTNVVEYCLSEGWIKVAAGKSLDRKGNPLTLTLKGPVEVWFEDVEGEAE
;
A
#
# COMPACT_ATOMS: atom_id res chain seq x y z
N MET A 1 -6.64 8.59 18.15
CA MET A 1 -5.90 7.89 17.07
C MET A 1 -6.92 7.53 16.02
N THR A 2 -6.62 7.75 14.75
CA THR A 2 -7.53 7.32 13.68
C THR A 2 -7.15 5.89 13.33
N ASP A 3 -8.11 4.97 13.50
CA ASP A 3 -7.96 3.55 13.20
C ASP A 3 -8.17 3.24 11.71
N THR A 4 -8.20 4.28 10.87
CA THR A 4 -8.39 4.18 9.42
C THR A 4 -7.14 4.66 8.68
N PRO A 5 -6.57 3.85 7.77
CA PRO A 5 -5.46 4.29 6.94
C PRO A 5 -5.80 5.53 6.10
N PRO A 6 -4.81 6.36 5.74
CA PRO A 6 -5.04 7.55 4.92
C PRO A 6 -5.50 7.18 3.51
N ASP A 7 -6.08 8.13 2.78
CA ASP A 7 -6.54 7.95 1.38
C ASP A 7 -5.43 7.44 0.44
N ARG A 8 -4.19 7.87 0.68
CA ARG A 8 -3.03 7.52 -0.12
C ARG A 8 -1.80 7.38 0.76
N LEU A 9 -1.10 6.26 0.58
CA LEU A 9 0.16 5.95 1.27
C LEU A 9 1.13 5.29 0.29
N SER A 10 2.41 5.61 0.42
CA SER A 10 3.49 5.05 -0.39
C SER A 10 4.60 4.52 0.49
N LEU A 11 5.14 3.34 0.13
CA LEU A 11 6.35 2.78 0.73
C LEU A 11 7.64 3.43 0.22
N ASN A 12 7.56 4.30 -0.80
CA ASN A 12 8.73 4.93 -1.38
C ASN A 12 9.06 6.23 -0.62
N PRO A 13 10.23 6.34 0.04
CA PRO A 13 10.63 7.55 0.79
C PRO A 13 10.70 8.83 -0.03
N ARG A 14 10.77 8.72 -1.36
CA ARG A 14 10.79 9.87 -2.29
C ARG A 14 9.39 10.38 -2.64
N SER A 15 8.33 9.68 -2.25
CA SER A 15 6.96 10.10 -2.50
C SER A 15 6.50 11.12 -1.46
N ARG A 16 5.67 12.09 -1.87
CA ARG A 16 5.03 13.04 -0.95
C ARG A 16 4.04 12.38 0.03
N PHE A 17 3.68 11.12 -0.24
CA PHE A 17 2.75 10.31 0.55
C PHE A 17 3.47 9.21 1.34
N TYR A 18 4.77 9.38 1.58
CA TYR A 18 5.52 8.50 2.46
C TYR A 18 5.31 8.94 3.92
N ASP A 19 4.89 8.00 4.75
CA ASP A 19 4.78 8.21 6.20
C ASP A 19 5.27 6.97 6.94
N GLU A 20 6.46 7.08 7.54
CA GLU A 20 7.10 5.99 8.25
C GLU A 20 6.29 5.50 9.45
N THR A 21 5.56 6.41 10.13
CA THR A 21 4.79 6.04 11.33
C THR A 21 3.63 5.12 10.96
N LEU A 22 2.94 5.41 9.86
CA LEU A 22 1.84 4.60 9.35
C LEU A 22 2.33 3.27 8.75
N ILE A 23 3.47 3.29 8.07
CA ILE A 23 4.08 2.07 7.51
C ILE A 23 4.48 1.10 8.62
N ARG A 24 5.04 1.61 9.73
CA ARG A 24 5.44 0.79 10.88
C ARG A 24 4.25 0.11 11.58
N ARG A 25 3.05 0.70 11.54
CA ARG A 25 1.83 0.08 12.06
C ARG A 25 1.38 -1.15 11.25
N GLY A 26 1.87 -1.29 10.02
CA GLY A 26 1.41 -2.32 9.08
C GLY A 26 0.09 -1.90 8.43
N VAL A 27 0.02 -2.04 7.10
CA VAL A 27 -1.19 -1.72 6.32
C VAL A 27 -1.51 -2.89 5.40
N GLY A 28 -2.64 -3.53 5.66
CA GLY A 28 -3.22 -4.54 4.79
C GLY A 28 -3.92 -3.90 3.60
N VAL A 29 -3.78 -4.50 2.42
CA VAL A 29 -4.43 -4.03 1.19
C VAL A 29 -5.14 -5.17 0.49
N ARG A 30 -6.43 -4.97 0.19
CA ARG A 30 -7.24 -5.87 -0.64
C ARG A 30 -7.66 -5.14 -1.91
N PHE A 31 -7.41 -5.78 -3.04
CA PHE A 31 -7.69 -5.23 -4.37
C PHE A 31 -8.50 -6.21 -5.18
N LYS A 32 -9.67 -5.77 -5.68
CA LYS A 32 -10.63 -6.65 -6.39
C LYS A 32 -10.96 -7.93 -5.61
N GLY A 33 -11.12 -7.81 -4.29
CA GLY A 33 -11.43 -8.94 -3.40
C GLY A 33 -10.24 -9.86 -3.10
N GLN A 34 -9.03 -9.56 -3.58
CA GLN A 34 -7.82 -10.34 -3.29
C GLN A 34 -6.83 -9.53 -2.46
N GLU A 35 -6.31 -10.13 -1.40
CA GLU A 35 -5.26 -9.52 -0.58
C GLU A 35 -3.94 -9.46 -1.36
N ARG A 36 -3.24 -8.34 -1.20
CA ARG A 36 -2.00 -8.04 -1.93
C ARG A 36 -0.94 -7.58 -0.94
N THR A 37 0.15 -8.34 -0.88
CA THR A 37 1.30 -8.05 -0.02
C THR A 37 2.44 -7.34 -0.75
N ASN A 38 2.37 -7.26 -2.09
CA ASN A 38 3.40 -6.63 -2.93
C ASN A 38 3.02 -5.20 -3.35
N VAL A 39 2.15 -4.53 -2.59
CA VAL A 39 1.72 -3.15 -2.85
C VAL A 39 2.79 -2.18 -2.41
N VAL A 40 3.15 -1.26 -3.31
CA VAL A 40 4.13 -0.19 -3.08
C VAL A 40 3.45 1.13 -2.78
N GLU A 41 2.26 1.36 -3.33
CA GLU A 41 1.47 2.57 -3.12
C GLU A 41 -0.01 2.27 -3.43
N TYR A 42 -0.93 2.95 -2.76
CA TYR A 42 -2.37 2.88 -3.08
C TYR A 42 -3.00 4.28 -3.07
N CYS A 43 -4.14 4.43 -3.74
CA CYS A 43 -4.99 5.62 -3.67
C CYS A 43 -6.46 5.19 -3.70
N LEU A 44 -7.20 5.46 -2.61
CA LEU A 44 -8.61 5.08 -2.48
C LEU A 44 -9.50 5.96 -3.34
N SER A 45 -9.32 7.28 -3.27
CA SER A 45 -10.08 8.27 -4.05
C SER A 45 -10.00 8.04 -5.56
N GLU A 46 -8.82 7.70 -6.09
CA GLU A 46 -8.63 7.39 -7.51
C GLU A 46 -8.80 5.89 -7.85
N GLY A 47 -8.95 5.03 -6.85
CA GLY A 47 -9.22 3.59 -7.01
C GLY A 47 -8.09 2.83 -7.73
N TRP A 48 -6.86 2.94 -7.25
CA TRP A 48 -5.74 2.17 -7.80
C TRP A 48 -4.69 1.76 -6.77
N ILE A 49 -3.92 0.73 -7.13
CA ILE A 49 -2.71 0.30 -6.42
C ILE A 49 -1.53 0.25 -7.39
N LYS A 50 -0.33 0.56 -6.90
CA LYS A 50 0.94 0.23 -7.54
C LYS A 50 1.48 -1.01 -6.86
N VAL A 51 1.82 -2.02 -7.65
CA VAL A 51 2.40 -3.27 -7.18
C VAL A 51 3.78 -3.47 -7.77
N ALA A 52 4.69 -4.08 -7.00
CA ALA A 52 5.97 -4.52 -7.54
C ALA A 52 5.77 -5.69 -8.51
N ALA A 53 6.30 -5.55 -9.73
CA ALA A 53 6.24 -6.55 -10.80
C ALA A 53 7.38 -7.57 -10.64
N GLY A 54 7.25 -8.44 -9.63
CA GLY A 54 8.25 -9.46 -9.32
C GLY A 54 9.58 -8.85 -8.87
N LYS A 55 10.70 -9.46 -9.31
CA LYS A 55 12.07 -9.07 -8.92
C LYS A 55 12.74 -8.11 -9.90
N SER A 56 12.02 -7.68 -10.94
CA SER A 56 12.58 -6.82 -11.99
C SER A 56 12.82 -5.40 -11.46
N LEU A 57 13.93 -4.81 -11.87
CA LEU A 57 14.32 -3.43 -11.52
C LEU A 57 14.28 -2.52 -12.75
N ASP A 58 14.04 -1.23 -12.53
CA ASP A 58 14.18 -0.19 -13.53
C ASP A 58 15.66 0.17 -13.77
N ARG A 59 15.90 1.11 -14.69
CA ARG A 59 17.25 1.59 -15.05
C ARG A 59 18.02 2.23 -13.90
N LYS A 60 17.31 2.66 -12.85
CA LYS A 60 17.83 3.33 -11.66
C LYS A 60 17.92 2.37 -10.46
N GLY A 61 17.67 1.08 -10.66
CA GLY A 61 17.70 0.06 -9.61
C GLY A 61 16.46 0.02 -8.71
N ASN A 62 15.40 0.76 -9.03
CA ASN A 62 14.15 0.69 -8.26
C ASN A 62 13.30 -0.50 -8.73
N PRO A 63 12.50 -1.13 -7.85
CA PRO A 63 11.53 -2.14 -8.28
C PRO A 63 10.64 -1.63 -9.42
N LEU A 64 10.49 -2.44 -10.46
CA LEU A 64 9.54 -2.14 -11.53
C LEU A 64 8.13 -2.26 -10.94
N THR A 65 7.32 -1.21 -11.08
CA THR A 65 5.96 -1.19 -10.55
C THR A 65 4.90 -1.13 -11.65
N LEU A 66 3.76 -1.79 -11.43
CA LEU A 66 2.58 -1.73 -12.29
C LEU A 66 1.43 -1.07 -11.54
N THR A 67 0.73 -0.15 -12.19
CA THR A 67 -0.49 0.45 -11.66
C THR A 67 -1.70 -0.37 -12.09
N LEU A 68 -2.48 -0.85 -11.12
CA LEU A 68 -3.73 -1.58 -11.32
C LEU A 68 -4.90 -0.73 -10.83
N LYS A 69 -5.92 -0.55 -11.68
CA LYS A 69 -7.14 0.20 -11.35
C LYS A 69 -8.29 -0.73 -10.97
N GLY A 70 -9.05 -0.37 -9.95
CA GLY A 70 -10.17 -1.15 -9.43
C GLY A 70 -10.50 -0.84 -7.97
N PRO A 71 -11.49 -1.53 -7.39
CA PRO A 71 -11.84 -1.37 -5.97
C PRO A 71 -10.65 -1.74 -5.07
N VAL A 72 -10.36 -0.83 -4.12
CA VAL A 72 -9.28 -0.91 -3.15
C VAL A 72 -9.90 -0.82 -1.75
N GLU A 73 -9.53 -1.74 -0.87
CA GLU A 73 -9.85 -1.73 0.55
C GLU A 73 -8.54 -1.78 1.33
N VAL A 74 -8.43 -1.00 2.42
CA VAL A 74 -7.23 -0.92 3.26
C VAL A 74 -7.60 -0.89 4.73
N TRP A 75 -6.76 -1.48 5.56
CA TRP A 75 -6.88 -1.50 7.02
C TRP A 75 -5.50 -1.49 7.68
N PHE A 76 -5.43 -1.14 8.96
CA PHE A 76 -4.19 -1.32 9.72
C PHE A 76 -4.12 -2.74 10.29
N GLU A 77 -2.95 -3.35 10.21
CA GLU A 77 -2.72 -4.71 10.73
C GLU A 77 -2.64 -4.73 12.27
N ASP A 78 -2.26 -3.60 12.89
CA ASP A 78 -2.20 -3.49 14.35
C ASP A 78 -3.56 -3.53 15.05
N VAL A 79 -4.63 -3.13 14.37
CA VAL A 79 -6.01 -3.15 14.91
C VAL A 79 -6.55 -4.58 14.99
N GLU A 80 -6.10 -5.50 14.13
CA GLU A 80 -6.52 -6.91 14.17
C GLU A 80 -5.80 -7.69 15.28
N GLY A 81 -4.65 -7.22 15.77
CA GLY A 81 -3.86 -7.85 16.83
C GLY A 81 -4.40 -7.65 18.25
N GLU A 82 -5.43 -6.82 18.46
CA GLU A 82 -6.09 -6.63 19.76
C GLU A 82 -7.32 -7.55 19.97
N ALA A 83 -7.61 -8.45 19.02
CA ALA A 83 -8.79 -9.33 19.06
C ALA A 83 -8.54 -10.73 19.67
N GLU A 84 -7.39 -10.97 20.33
CA GLU A 84 -7.05 -12.26 20.97
C GLU A 84 -6.72 -12.16 22.46
#